data_AF-A0A963U2U5-F1
#
_entry.id   AF-A0A963U2U5-F1
#
_cell.length_a   1.000
_cell.length_b   1.000
_cell.length_c   1.000
_cell.angle_alpha   90.00
_cell.angle_beta   90.00
_cell.angle_gamma   90.00
#
_symmetry.space_group_name_H-M   'P 1'
#
loop_
_entity.id
_entity.type
_entity.pdbx_description
1 polymer ?
#
loop_
_entity_poly.entity_id
_entity_poly.type
_entity_poly.pdbx_seq_one_letter_code
_entity_poly.pdbx_strand_id
1 'polypeptide(L)'
;MPSKAEIIKALQFAHVQAAIPMNTTGEARLKLTYQFAGAGQPGDAIWGYSGWTAFTETQKDAVRWALNQIETFLNVDFVEVNNWGDPDFNFGRVDMDPGYAGEGGAMLSGANEWDGQVVFNKDFDITGPYGMHVIMHEIGHMLGLDHPFSGAATLPDAYENNHYTLMSYTDDPYSGGPNNSMQLFDLLALQDIWGAVGNYTRDTTYTGRGVYDVRVVWDTGGTDTFSGAKSTNGVRLDLGEGKFSKFGTYEDVVIAYGVRIENAVGGNYNDKIVGNGGRNQLEGKGGDDNIKGYSNRDDLRGGSGDDDLDGGRGSDRLFGNSGDDWIWGGYGDDKLWGGTGADTFVYRKDLGHDVVRDFADDVDTLHFTGSGSKSVVLSKAYESGGHVFFDFGAGDVLEVRNTTLDALANDMTFA
;
A
#
# COMPACT_ATOMS: atom_id res chain seq x y z
N MET A 1 5.76 -3.87 11.15
CA MET A 1 6.74 -3.56 10.10
C MET A 1 7.79 -2.66 10.68
N PRO A 2 9.04 -2.75 10.21
CA PRO A 2 10.08 -1.77 10.52
C PRO A 2 9.68 -0.38 9.99
N SER A 3 10.29 0.66 10.54
CA SER A 3 10.12 2.03 10.04
C SER A 3 10.79 2.23 8.68
N LYS A 4 10.39 3.26 7.93
CA LYS A 4 11.01 3.61 6.63
C LYS A 4 12.54 3.76 6.73
N ALA A 5 13.02 4.40 7.81
CA ALA A 5 14.45 4.58 8.05
C ALA A 5 15.19 3.27 8.35
N GLU A 6 14.56 2.34 9.08
CA GLU A 6 15.14 1.01 9.32
C GLU A 6 15.20 0.18 8.04
N ILE A 7 14.17 0.25 7.19
CA ILE A 7 14.15 -0.42 5.88
C ILE A 7 15.27 0.11 4.99
N ILE A 8 15.35 1.42 4.79
CA ILE A 8 16.38 2.07 3.96
C ILE A 8 17.78 1.69 4.46
N LYS A 9 18.00 1.78 5.77
CA LYS A 9 19.31 1.46 6.38
C LYS A 9 19.69 -0.02 6.25
N ALA A 10 18.72 -0.93 6.25
CA ALA A 10 18.97 -2.37 6.10
C ALA A 10 19.15 -2.79 4.64
N LEU A 11 18.61 -2.04 3.68
CA LEU A 11 18.61 -2.40 2.26
C LEU A 11 19.57 -1.61 1.40
N GLN A 12 20.18 -0.52 1.84
CA GLN A 12 21.16 0.20 1.03
C GLN A 12 22.58 -0.17 1.46
N PHE A 13 23.52 -0.29 0.51
CA PHE A 13 24.92 -0.44 0.86
C PHE A 13 25.42 0.73 1.71
N ALA A 14 26.30 0.44 2.68
CA ALA A 14 26.79 1.46 3.62
C ALA A 14 27.46 2.67 2.96
N HIS A 15 28.11 2.48 1.80
CA HIS A 15 28.73 3.58 1.04
C HIS A 15 27.71 4.44 0.30
N VAL A 16 26.55 3.88 -0.07
CA VAL A 16 25.43 4.60 -0.69
C VAL A 16 24.72 5.48 0.34
N GLN A 17 24.50 4.96 1.55
CA GLN A 17 23.89 5.74 2.65
C GLN A 17 24.68 6.99 3.04
N ALA A 18 25.99 7.01 2.78
CA ALA A 18 26.87 8.14 3.06
C ALA A 18 26.88 9.19 1.93
N ALA A 19 26.29 8.88 0.77
CA ALA A 19 26.24 9.74 -0.40
C ALA A 19 24.99 10.63 -0.39
N ILE A 20 25.01 11.67 -1.23
CA ILE A 20 23.82 12.46 -1.56
C ILE A 20 22.97 11.61 -2.53
N PRO A 21 21.62 11.67 -2.49
CA PRO A 21 20.79 11.02 -3.49
C PRO A 21 21.25 11.36 -4.91
N MET A 22 21.33 10.34 -5.77
CA MET A 22 21.75 10.49 -7.17
C MET A 22 20.73 11.28 -7.99
N ASN A 23 19.45 11.14 -7.66
CA ASN A 23 18.40 12.03 -8.14
C ASN A 23 17.27 12.15 -7.10
N THR A 24 16.37 13.10 -7.27
CA THR A 24 15.28 13.36 -6.32
C THR A 24 13.92 13.48 -7.00
N THR A 25 12.86 13.16 -6.27
CA THR A 25 11.47 13.30 -6.74
C THR A 25 11.17 14.75 -7.13
N GLY A 26 10.63 14.95 -8.33
CA GLY A 26 10.25 16.27 -8.86
C GLY A 26 11.33 16.98 -9.70
N GLU A 27 12.57 16.47 -9.69
CA GLU A 27 13.62 16.93 -10.61
C GLU A 27 13.44 16.32 -12.01
N ALA A 28 14.20 16.84 -12.98
CA ALA A 28 14.27 16.23 -14.30
C ALA A 28 14.77 14.78 -14.21
N ARG A 29 14.28 13.91 -15.10
CA ARG A 29 14.69 12.50 -15.13
C ARG A 29 16.19 12.40 -15.44
N LEU A 30 16.92 11.68 -14.60
CA LEU A 30 18.34 11.44 -14.77
C LEU A 30 18.55 10.35 -15.82
N LYS A 31 19.33 10.62 -16.86
CA LYS A 31 19.65 9.61 -17.88
C LYS A 31 20.80 8.73 -17.40
N LEU A 32 20.56 7.44 -17.37
CA LEU A 32 21.55 6.43 -17.01
C LEU A 32 21.74 5.51 -18.21
N THR A 33 22.95 5.48 -18.73
CA THR A 33 23.31 4.69 -19.89
C THR A 33 23.72 3.29 -19.51
N TYR A 34 23.32 2.31 -20.32
CA TYR A 34 23.72 0.92 -20.10
C TYR A 34 24.09 0.23 -21.40
N GLN A 35 24.93 -0.78 -21.32
CA GLN A 35 25.25 -1.62 -22.49
C GLN A 35 25.42 -3.09 -22.12
N PHE A 36 25.35 -3.93 -23.16
CA PHE A 36 25.64 -5.36 -23.06
C PHE A 36 27.06 -5.64 -23.54
N ALA A 37 27.86 -6.25 -22.67
CA ALA A 37 29.20 -6.69 -23.02
C ALA A 37 29.18 -7.74 -24.13
N GLY A 38 30.21 -7.71 -24.98
CA GLY A 38 30.44 -8.70 -26.01
C GLY A 38 31.14 -9.96 -25.48
N ALA A 39 31.98 -10.58 -26.31
CA ALA A 39 32.81 -11.73 -25.93
C ALA A 39 34.09 -11.34 -25.14
N GLY A 40 34.15 -10.11 -24.63
CA GLY A 40 35.29 -9.60 -23.88
C GLY A 40 34.84 -8.59 -22.83
N GLN A 41 35.67 -8.42 -21.81
CA GLN A 41 35.43 -7.48 -20.72
C GLN A 41 35.33 -6.04 -21.24
N PRO A 42 34.32 -5.26 -20.82
CA PRO A 42 34.27 -3.81 -21.05
C PRO A 42 35.50 -3.09 -20.47
N GLY A 43 35.91 -1.98 -21.08
CA GLY A 43 37.11 -1.24 -20.67
C GLY A 43 36.99 -0.57 -19.28
N ASP A 44 35.76 -0.23 -18.92
CA ASP A 44 35.27 0.42 -17.70
C ASP A 44 34.69 -0.59 -16.69
N ALA A 45 34.87 -1.89 -16.91
CA ALA A 45 34.38 -2.91 -15.99
C ALA A 45 35.01 -2.77 -14.60
N ILE A 46 34.15 -2.70 -13.59
CA ILE A 46 34.48 -2.48 -12.18
C ILE A 46 35.23 -3.68 -11.59
N TRP A 47 34.80 -4.89 -11.94
CA TRP A 47 35.38 -6.15 -11.51
C TRP A 47 35.82 -7.00 -12.71
N GLY A 48 36.88 -7.78 -12.48
CA GLY A 48 37.49 -8.65 -13.49
C GLY A 48 36.84 -10.04 -13.52
N TYR A 49 36.43 -10.46 -14.71
CA TYR A 49 35.83 -11.78 -14.95
C TYR A 49 36.44 -12.46 -16.18
N SER A 50 36.36 -13.78 -16.26
CA SER A 50 36.76 -14.56 -17.44
C SER A 50 35.54 -15.14 -18.17
N GLY A 51 35.77 -15.74 -19.35
CA GLY A 51 34.71 -16.49 -20.05
C GLY A 51 33.59 -15.65 -20.65
N TRP A 52 33.85 -14.37 -20.93
CA TRP A 52 32.87 -13.44 -21.47
C TRP A 52 32.16 -14.01 -22.69
N THR A 53 30.84 -14.06 -22.61
CA THR A 53 29.97 -14.55 -23.65
C THR A 53 28.89 -13.50 -23.92
N ALA A 54 28.65 -13.20 -25.20
CA ALA A 54 27.61 -12.25 -25.56
C ALA A 54 26.21 -12.76 -25.16
N PHE A 55 25.34 -11.84 -24.75
CA PHE A 55 23.91 -12.11 -24.59
C PHE A 55 23.29 -12.47 -25.94
N THR A 56 22.34 -13.41 -25.94
CA THR A 56 21.38 -13.54 -27.04
C THR A 56 20.37 -12.38 -26.99
N GLU A 57 19.67 -12.12 -28.10
CA GLU A 57 18.69 -11.03 -28.12
C GLU A 57 17.56 -11.23 -27.09
N THR A 58 17.08 -12.46 -26.93
CA THR A 58 16.07 -12.80 -25.92
C THR A 58 16.55 -12.52 -24.49
N GLN A 59 17.84 -12.75 -24.22
CA GLN A 59 18.43 -12.45 -22.92
C GLN A 59 18.55 -10.93 -22.70
N LYS A 60 18.90 -10.15 -23.74
CA LYS A 60 18.88 -8.68 -23.67
C LYS A 60 17.48 -8.16 -23.43
N ASP A 61 16.48 -8.70 -24.12
CA ASP A 61 15.07 -8.31 -23.96
C ASP A 61 14.57 -8.54 -22.54
N ALA A 62 15.01 -9.61 -21.87
CA ALA A 62 14.69 -9.84 -20.46
C ALA A 62 15.25 -8.74 -19.54
N VAL A 63 16.51 -8.34 -19.74
CA VAL A 63 17.14 -7.24 -18.97
C VAL A 63 16.46 -5.91 -19.27
N ARG A 64 16.20 -5.60 -20.55
CA ARG A 64 15.46 -4.39 -20.96
C ARG A 64 14.08 -4.33 -20.32
N TRP A 65 13.38 -5.46 -20.27
CA TRP A 65 12.08 -5.54 -19.62
C TRP A 65 12.17 -5.21 -18.13
N ALA A 66 13.17 -5.75 -17.42
CA ALA A 66 13.39 -5.45 -16.00
C ALA A 66 13.67 -3.96 -15.76
N LEU A 67 14.57 -3.36 -16.55
CA LEU A 67 14.87 -1.92 -16.49
C LEU A 67 13.61 -1.08 -16.76
N ASN A 68 12.79 -1.44 -17.75
CA ASN A 68 11.52 -0.77 -18.03
C ASN A 68 10.53 -0.87 -16.87
N GLN A 69 10.50 -1.98 -16.12
CA GLN A 69 9.66 -2.07 -14.92
C GLN A 69 10.17 -1.15 -13.81
N ILE A 70 11.48 -1.10 -13.60
CA ILE A 70 12.09 -0.24 -12.58
C ILE A 70 11.90 1.25 -12.90
N GLU A 71 12.03 1.59 -14.17
CA GLU A 71 11.81 2.95 -14.69
C GLU A 71 10.40 3.50 -14.38
N THR A 72 9.42 2.61 -14.17
CA THR A 72 8.03 2.99 -13.87
C THR A 72 7.84 3.65 -12.51
N PHE A 73 8.79 3.49 -11.58
CA PHE A 73 8.71 4.06 -10.23
C PHE A 73 9.93 4.88 -9.81
N LEU A 74 11.02 4.90 -10.60
CA LEU A 74 12.20 5.73 -10.37
C LEU A 74 12.27 6.96 -11.28
N ASN A 75 12.87 8.04 -10.78
CA ASN A 75 13.09 9.28 -11.54
C ASN A 75 14.31 9.24 -12.47
N VAL A 76 14.43 8.18 -13.28
CA VAL A 76 15.58 7.94 -14.18
C VAL A 76 15.11 7.50 -15.56
N ASP A 77 15.89 7.73 -16.61
CA ASP A 77 15.69 7.15 -17.95
C ASP A 77 16.84 6.19 -18.23
N PHE A 78 16.57 4.89 -18.41
CA PHE A 78 17.59 3.93 -18.82
C PHE A 78 17.79 3.97 -20.33
N VAL A 79 19.00 4.29 -20.78
CA VAL A 79 19.33 4.48 -22.19
C VAL A 79 20.35 3.46 -22.66
N GLU A 80 19.93 2.53 -23.52
CA GLU A 80 20.87 1.56 -24.10
C GLU A 80 21.85 2.27 -25.05
N VAL A 81 23.14 2.02 -24.84
CA VAL A 81 24.25 2.44 -25.70
C VAL A 81 25.03 1.22 -26.19
N ASN A 82 25.89 1.41 -27.20
CA ASN A 82 26.65 0.31 -27.80
C ASN A 82 28.11 0.72 -28.02
N ASN A 83 29.04 -0.07 -27.49
CA ASN A 83 30.48 0.18 -27.57
C ASN A 83 30.85 1.57 -27.06
N TRP A 84 30.17 2.04 -26.01
CA TRP A 84 30.54 3.29 -25.37
C TRP A 84 31.68 3.02 -24.39
N GLY A 85 32.59 3.98 -24.29
CA GLY A 85 33.82 3.79 -23.53
C GLY A 85 33.61 3.78 -22.02
N ASP A 86 32.51 4.39 -21.57
CA ASP A 86 32.19 4.68 -20.17
C ASP A 86 30.66 4.85 -20.00
N PRO A 87 29.84 3.81 -20.28
CA PRO A 87 28.45 3.79 -19.84
C PRO A 87 28.34 3.78 -18.31
N ASP A 88 27.22 4.25 -17.77
CA ASP A 88 26.96 4.15 -16.33
C ASP A 88 26.82 2.68 -15.89
N PHE A 89 26.32 1.80 -16.77
CA PHE A 89 26.08 0.39 -16.46
C PHE A 89 26.55 -0.61 -17.53
N ASN A 90 27.15 -1.71 -17.08
CA ASN A 90 27.50 -2.85 -17.94
C ASN A 90 26.81 -4.15 -17.53
N PHE A 91 26.22 -4.84 -18.50
CA PHE A 91 25.66 -6.19 -18.35
C PHE A 91 26.53 -7.24 -19.05
N GLY A 92 26.91 -8.31 -18.34
CA GLY A 92 27.80 -9.37 -18.86
C GLY A 92 27.30 -10.79 -18.60
N ARG A 93 27.84 -11.76 -19.34
CA ARG A 93 27.77 -13.19 -19.00
C ARG A 93 29.17 -13.75 -18.96
N VAL A 94 29.51 -14.44 -17.88
CA VAL A 94 30.90 -14.79 -17.53
C VAL A 94 30.99 -16.19 -16.92
N ASP A 95 32.21 -16.72 -16.80
CA ASP A 95 32.45 -17.90 -15.97
C ASP A 95 32.18 -17.56 -14.49
N MET A 96 31.38 -18.38 -13.83
CA MET A 96 31.17 -18.32 -12.38
C MET A 96 31.09 -19.73 -11.80
N ASP A 97 31.37 -19.86 -10.50
CA ASP A 97 31.23 -21.13 -9.80
C ASP A 97 29.77 -21.65 -9.86
N PRO A 98 29.52 -22.96 -9.93
CA PRO A 98 28.19 -23.54 -10.16
C PRO A 98 27.09 -23.20 -9.13
N GLY A 99 27.43 -22.53 -8.03
CA GLY A 99 26.49 -22.05 -7.02
C GLY A 99 26.04 -20.59 -7.20
N TYR A 100 26.62 -19.85 -8.14
CA TYR A 100 26.31 -18.44 -8.40
C TYR A 100 25.53 -18.31 -9.71
N ALA A 101 24.39 -17.61 -9.65
CA ALA A 101 23.55 -17.31 -10.81
C ALA A 101 23.91 -15.95 -11.43
N GLY A 102 24.30 -14.99 -10.60
CA GLY A 102 24.78 -13.67 -11.02
C GLY A 102 25.47 -12.95 -9.86
N GLU A 103 25.99 -11.77 -10.19
CA GLU A 103 26.58 -10.82 -9.25
C GLU A 103 26.39 -9.41 -9.82
N GLY A 104 25.77 -8.55 -9.03
CA GLY A 104 25.55 -7.14 -9.31
C GLY A 104 26.18 -6.25 -8.25
N GLY A 105 26.42 -5.01 -8.63
CA GLY A 105 26.79 -3.96 -7.68
C GLY A 105 27.28 -2.70 -8.38
N ALA A 106 27.71 -1.74 -7.57
CA ALA A 106 28.19 -0.46 -8.06
C ALA A 106 29.40 0.04 -7.29
N MET A 107 30.17 0.91 -7.93
CA MET A 107 31.14 1.77 -7.28
C MET A 107 30.72 3.23 -7.43
N LEU A 108 30.82 3.94 -6.31
CA LEU A 108 30.68 5.40 -6.27
C LEU A 108 32.07 6.03 -6.39
N SER A 109 32.33 6.68 -7.52
CA SER A 109 33.51 7.50 -7.77
C SER A 109 33.14 8.99 -7.64
N GLY A 110 33.86 9.73 -6.79
CA GLY A 110 33.51 11.13 -6.53
C GLY A 110 32.09 11.33 -5.95
N ALA A 111 31.49 12.50 -6.19
CA ALA A 111 30.18 12.85 -5.62
C ALA A 111 28.99 12.44 -6.50
N ASN A 112 29.20 12.17 -7.80
CA ASN A 112 28.13 12.02 -8.80
C ASN A 112 28.43 10.97 -9.90
N GLU A 113 29.49 10.16 -9.80
CA GLU A 113 29.76 9.11 -10.79
C GLU A 113 29.35 7.75 -10.17
N TRP A 114 28.41 7.08 -10.86
CA TRP A 114 27.85 5.81 -10.45
C TRP A 114 28.14 4.80 -11.55
N ASP A 115 29.15 3.98 -11.32
CA ASP A 115 29.49 2.89 -12.23
C ASP A 115 28.87 1.62 -11.68
N GLY A 116 27.97 0.99 -12.43
CA GLY A 116 27.37 -0.29 -12.05
C GLY A 116 27.72 -1.42 -13.02
N GLN A 117 27.81 -2.62 -12.47
CA GLN A 117 28.08 -3.82 -13.24
C GLN A 117 27.17 -4.95 -12.76
N VAL A 118 26.56 -5.65 -13.71
CA VAL A 118 25.83 -6.88 -13.48
C VAL A 118 26.38 -7.95 -14.39
N VAL A 119 26.79 -9.08 -13.83
CA VAL A 119 27.23 -10.25 -14.58
C VAL A 119 26.39 -11.46 -14.19
N PHE A 120 26.05 -12.29 -15.17
CA PHE A 120 25.37 -13.57 -14.93
C PHE A 120 26.31 -14.73 -15.24
N ASN A 121 26.13 -15.84 -14.54
CA ASN A 121 26.81 -17.07 -14.90
C ASN A 121 26.37 -17.46 -16.33
N LYS A 122 27.35 -17.67 -17.22
CA LYS A 122 27.07 -18.02 -18.62
C LYS A 122 26.32 -19.36 -18.78
N ASP A 123 26.32 -20.20 -17.76
CA ASP A 123 25.61 -21.48 -17.76
C ASP A 123 24.23 -21.40 -17.08
N PHE A 124 23.89 -20.26 -16.46
CA PHE A 124 22.56 -19.99 -15.92
C PHE A 124 21.60 -19.48 -17.01
N ASP A 125 20.38 -20.02 -17.01
CA ASP A 125 19.32 -19.60 -17.93
C ASP A 125 18.52 -18.43 -17.35
N ILE A 126 18.97 -17.21 -17.64
CA ILE A 126 18.28 -15.97 -17.22
C ILE A 126 16.91 -15.77 -17.90
N THR A 127 16.52 -16.64 -18.83
CA THR A 127 15.18 -16.63 -19.46
C THR A 127 14.26 -17.72 -18.90
N GLY A 128 14.79 -18.54 -17.98
CA GLY A 128 14.04 -19.58 -17.29
C GLY A 128 13.17 -19.06 -16.14
N PRO A 129 12.52 -19.97 -15.37
CA PRO A 129 11.54 -19.60 -14.35
C PRO A 129 12.04 -18.69 -13.22
N TYR A 130 13.33 -18.76 -12.88
CA TYR A 130 14.00 -17.90 -11.88
C TYR A 130 14.82 -16.77 -12.51
N GLY A 131 14.84 -16.69 -13.85
CA GLY A 131 15.69 -15.77 -14.56
C GLY A 131 15.37 -14.30 -14.25
N MET A 132 14.08 -13.95 -14.26
CA MET A 132 13.65 -12.58 -13.97
C MET A 132 13.92 -12.16 -12.52
N HIS A 133 13.70 -13.07 -11.56
CA HIS A 133 14.06 -12.86 -10.16
C HIS A 133 15.54 -12.49 -10.02
N VAL A 134 16.44 -13.29 -10.60
CA VAL A 134 17.88 -13.02 -10.55
C VAL A 134 18.24 -11.73 -11.29
N ILE A 135 17.67 -11.47 -12.48
CA ILE A 135 17.91 -10.22 -13.22
C ILE A 135 17.57 -9.00 -12.35
N MET A 136 16.38 -8.98 -11.73
CA MET A 136 15.97 -7.85 -10.91
C MET A 136 16.78 -7.75 -9.61
N HIS A 137 17.11 -8.87 -8.97
CA HIS A 137 17.96 -8.90 -7.77
C HIS A 137 19.33 -8.27 -8.04
N GLU A 138 20.03 -8.69 -9.11
CA GLU A 138 21.34 -8.14 -9.42
C GLU A 138 21.27 -6.67 -9.89
N ILE A 139 20.18 -6.26 -10.56
CA ILE A 139 19.94 -4.85 -10.86
C ILE A 139 19.70 -4.06 -9.55
N GLY A 140 19.05 -4.66 -8.54
CA GLY A 140 18.92 -4.06 -7.21
C GLY A 140 20.27 -3.70 -6.61
N HIS A 141 21.24 -4.64 -6.64
CA HIS A 141 22.61 -4.36 -6.23
C HIS A 141 23.28 -3.27 -7.08
N MET A 142 23.14 -3.34 -8.41
CA MET A 142 23.67 -2.32 -9.33
C MET A 142 23.12 -0.92 -9.03
N LEU A 143 21.90 -0.82 -8.52
CA LEU A 143 21.25 0.43 -8.15
C LEU A 143 21.44 0.81 -6.67
N GLY A 144 22.21 0.02 -5.90
CA GLY A 144 22.68 0.39 -4.57
C GLY A 144 22.08 -0.39 -3.41
N LEU A 145 21.29 -1.44 -3.68
CA LEU A 145 20.70 -2.26 -2.63
C LEU A 145 21.69 -3.32 -2.11
N ASP A 146 21.69 -3.58 -0.81
CA ASP A 146 22.38 -4.68 -0.13
C ASP A 146 21.36 -5.76 0.24
N HIS A 147 21.84 -6.95 0.64
CA HIS A 147 20.95 -7.96 1.20
C HIS A 147 20.40 -7.51 2.56
N PRO A 148 19.14 -7.83 2.91
CA PRO A 148 18.53 -7.41 4.17
C PRO A 148 19.12 -8.10 5.41
N PHE A 149 20.00 -9.09 5.22
CA PHE A 149 20.67 -9.86 6.26
C PHE A 149 22.20 -9.63 6.32
N SER A 150 22.74 -8.82 5.39
CA SER A 150 24.13 -8.41 5.35
C SER A 150 24.30 -6.99 5.90
N GLY A 151 25.54 -6.51 5.95
CA GLY A 151 25.83 -5.12 6.31
C GLY A 151 25.75 -4.77 7.80
N ALA A 152 25.64 -3.47 8.08
CA ALA A 152 25.69 -2.93 9.44
C ALA A 152 24.32 -2.87 10.15
N ALA A 153 23.23 -3.08 9.41
CA ALA A 153 21.86 -3.16 9.90
C ALA A 153 21.11 -4.20 9.07
N THR A 154 20.26 -4.99 9.73
CA THR A 154 19.48 -6.05 9.08
C THR A 154 18.00 -5.88 9.36
N LEU A 155 17.15 -6.45 8.50
CA LEU A 155 15.73 -6.54 8.76
C LEU A 155 15.45 -7.54 9.90
N PRO A 156 14.39 -7.35 10.70
CA PRO A 156 13.92 -8.39 11.61
C PRO A 156 13.45 -9.63 10.84
N ASP A 157 13.67 -10.82 11.38
CA ASP A 157 13.37 -12.12 10.73
C ASP A 157 11.98 -12.22 10.09
N ALA A 158 10.95 -11.61 10.70
CA ALA A 158 9.59 -11.62 10.17
C ALA A 158 9.42 -10.87 8.82
N TYR A 159 10.38 -10.03 8.45
CA TYR A 159 10.38 -9.18 7.26
C TYR A 159 11.55 -9.46 6.30
N GLU A 160 12.47 -10.35 6.69
CA GLU A 160 13.55 -10.85 5.82
C GLU A 160 12.98 -11.99 4.97
N ASN A 161 12.23 -11.64 3.92
CA ASN A 161 11.72 -12.58 2.93
C ASN A 161 11.24 -11.85 1.67
N ASN A 162 11.05 -12.61 0.59
CA ASN A 162 10.66 -12.10 -0.71
C ASN A 162 9.30 -11.42 -0.73
N HIS A 163 8.46 -11.54 0.32
CA HIS A 163 7.20 -10.78 0.41
C HIS A 163 7.42 -9.26 0.52
N TYR A 164 8.56 -8.86 1.09
CA TYR A 164 8.86 -7.47 1.41
C TYR A 164 9.99 -6.88 0.57
N THR A 165 10.98 -7.70 0.20
CA THR A 165 12.16 -7.29 -0.58
C THR A 165 12.66 -8.45 -1.44
N LEU A 166 12.94 -8.17 -2.71
CA LEU A 166 13.54 -9.13 -3.64
C LEU A 166 15.03 -9.40 -3.32
N MET A 167 15.64 -8.57 -2.45
CA MET A 167 17.03 -8.73 -2.02
C MET A 167 17.20 -9.85 -0.98
N SER A 168 16.11 -10.43 -0.49
CA SER A 168 16.13 -11.59 0.40
C SER A 168 16.45 -12.89 -0.36
N TYR A 169 17.04 -13.85 0.34
CA TYR A 169 17.17 -15.24 -0.13
C TYR A 169 16.08 -16.16 0.41
N THR A 170 15.29 -15.69 1.36
CA THR A 170 14.13 -16.39 1.90
C THR A 170 12.92 -16.17 1.00
N ASP A 171 12.28 -17.24 0.54
CA ASP A 171 11.09 -17.19 -0.30
C ASP A 171 9.90 -16.49 0.38
N ASP A 172 8.97 -15.98 -0.43
CA ASP A 172 7.71 -15.43 0.07
C ASP A 172 6.90 -16.57 0.75
N PRO A 173 6.55 -16.41 2.05
CA PRO A 173 5.88 -17.44 2.83
C PRO A 173 4.47 -17.80 2.33
N TYR A 174 3.89 -17.02 1.41
CA TYR A 174 2.56 -17.23 0.85
C TYR A 174 2.60 -17.78 -0.57
N SER A 175 3.44 -17.22 -1.44
CA SER A 175 3.48 -17.61 -2.86
C SER A 175 4.31 -18.87 -3.12
N GLY A 176 5.34 -19.13 -2.31
CA GLY A 176 6.24 -20.28 -2.43
C GLY A 176 7.01 -20.37 -3.75
N GLY A 177 7.08 -19.29 -4.52
CA GLY A 177 7.78 -19.20 -5.81
C GLY A 177 8.52 -17.87 -5.98
N PRO A 178 9.34 -17.74 -7.04
CA PRO A 178 10.17 -16.55 -7.24
C PRO A 178 9.30 -15.32 -7.51
N ASN A 179 9.55 -14.25 -6.74
CA ASN A 179 9.00 -12.93 -7.05
C ASN A 179 9.78 -12.32 -8.22
N ASN A 180 9.07 -11.75 -9.18
CA ASN A 180 9.64 -11.24 -10.45
C ASN A 180 9.44 -9.73 -10.61
N SER A 181 9.24 -9.04 -9.48
CA SER A 181 9.11 -7.59 -9.38
C SER A 181 9.81 -7.09 -8.12
N MET A 182 10.23 -5.83 -8.14
CA MET A 182 10.69 -5.12 -6.95
C MET A 182 9.53 -4.99 -5.96
N GLN A 183 9.79 -5.31 -4.70
CA GLN A 183 8.79 -5.34 -3.63
C GLN A 183 8.76 -4.02 -2.85
N LEU A 184 7.85 -3.89 -1.88
CA LEU A 184 7.58 -2.63 -1.18
C LEU A 184 8.87 -1.97 -0.65
N PHE A 185 9.76 -2.74 -0.05
CA PHE A 185 10.96 -2.21 0.58
C PHE A 185 12.03 -1.84 -0.45
N ASP A 186 12.10 -2.58 -1.57
CA ASP A 186 13.01 -2.27 -2.68
C ASP A 186 12.62 -0.92 -3.30
N LEU A 187 11.31 -0.70 -3.56
CA LEU A 187 10.82 0.57 -4.07
C LEU A 187 11.20 1.73 -3.15
N LEU A 188 10.97 1.58 -1.84
CA LEU A 188 11.31 2.62 -0.86
C LEU A 188 12.81 2.95 -0.89
N ALA A 189 13.65 1.92 -0.81
CA ALA A 189 15.10 2.07 -0.73
C ALA A 189 15.70 2.63 -2.04
N LEU A 190 15.16 2.25 -3.19
CA LEU A 190 15.59 2.78 -4.48
C LEU A 190 15.10 4.21 -4.71
N GLN A 191 13.87 4.54 -4.34
CA GLN A 191 13.34 5.91 -4.47
C GLN A 191 14.08 6.91 -3.58
N ASP A 192 14.65 6.47 -2.47
CA ASP A 192 15.53 7.28 -1.62
C ASP A 192 16.85 7.65 -2.33
N ILE A 193 17.39 6.77 -3.19
CA ILE A 193 18.61 7.02 -3.97
C ILE A 193 18.31 7.81 -5.24
N TRP A 194 17.27 7.40 -5.98
CA TRP A 194 17.04 7.79 -7.38
C TRP A 194 15.85 8.72 -7.58
N GLY A 195 15.11 9.03 -6.52
CA GLY A 195 13.84 9.76 -6.60
C GLY A 195 12.72 8.94 -7.23
N ALA A 196 11.49 9.39 -7.04
CA ALA A 196 10.29 8.76 -7.58
C ALA A 196 9.75 9.52 -8.80
N VAL A 197 9.12 8.79 -9.74
CA VAL A 197 8.48 9.38 -10.93
C VAL A 197 6.96 9.32 -10.82
N GLY A 198 6.27 10.37 -11.27
CA GLY A 198 4.83 10.31 -11.49
C GLY A 198 4.46 9.27 -12.56
N ASN A 199 3.63 8.30 -12.20
CA ASN A 199 3.11 7.28 -13.09
C ASN A 199 1.64 6.93 -12.79
N TYR A 200 0.95 6.33 -13.75
CA TYR A 200 -0.42 5.83 -13.64
C TYR A 200 -1.51 6.86 -13.25
N THR A 201 -1.33 8.14 -13.57
CA THR A 201 -2.14 9.29 -13.09
C THR A 201 -3.64 9.36 -13.48
N ARG A 202 -4.26 8.25 -13.89
CA ARG A 202 -5.68 8.13 -14.25
C ARG A 202 -6.39 7.31 -13.18
N ASP A 203 -7.70 7.48 -13.08
CA ASP A 203 -8.53 6.64 -12.21
C ASP A 203 -8.34 5.15 -12.54
N THR A 204 -7.82 4.39 -11.58
CA THR A 204 -7.46 2.98 -11.75
C THR A 204 -8.21 2.10 -10.75
N THR A 205 -8.72 0.96 -11.21
CA THR A 205 -9.34 -0.07 -10.35
C THR A 205 -8.43 -1.28 -10.22
N TYR A 206 -8.07 -1.61 -8.98
CA TYR A 206 -7.23 -2.74 -8.61
C TYR A 206 -8.11 -3.87 -8.02
N THR A 207 -8.02 -5.08 -8.58
CA THR A 207 -8.88 -6.23 -8.21
C THR A 207 -8.10 -7.42 -7.65
N GLY A 208 -7.00 -7.17 -6.92
CA GLY A 208 -6.15 -8.22 -6.34
C GLY A 208 -4.86 -8.52 -7.11
N ARG A 209 -4.31 -9.71 -6.85
CA ARG A 209 -2.95 -10.15 -7.24
C ARG A 209 -2.52 -9.83 -8.67
N GLY A 210 -1.22 -9.61 -8.86
CA GLY A 210 -0.52 -9.84 -10.13
C GLY A 210 -0.47 -11.34 -10.51
N VAL A 211 0.32 -11.71 -11.51
CA VAL A 211 0.36 -13.09 -12.01
C VAL A 211 1.15 -14.01 -11.06
N TYR A 212 2.20 -13.51 -10.36
CA TYR A 212 3.14 -14.36 -9.60
C TYR A 212 3.58 -13.83 -8.23
N ASP A 213 3.27 -12.59 -7.90
CA ASP A 213 3.90 -11.79 -6.84
C ASP A 213 2.87 -10.92 -6.12
N VAL A 214 3.25 -10.40 -4.95
CA VAL A 214 2.50 -9.31 -4.32
C VAL A 214 2.55 -8.12 -5.28
N ARG A 215 1.39 -7.57 -5.62
CA ARG A 215 1.35 -6.35 -6.43
C ARG A 215 1.71 -5.16 -5.56
N VAL A 216 2.88 -4.57 -5.78
CA VAL A 216 3.19 -3.23 -5.25
C VAL A 216 2.53 -2.18 -6.13
N VAL A 217 1.62 -1.39 -5.56
CA VAL A 217 0.91 -0.33 -6.27
C VAL A 217 1.73 0.94 -6.22
N TRP A 218 2.31 1.31 -7.36
CA TRP A 218 2.86 2.63 -7.63
C TRP A 218 1.88 3.40 -8.53
N ASP A 219 1.04 4.21 -7.90
CA ASP A 219 0.07 5.06 -8.58
C ASP A 219 0.13 6.47 -7.99
N THR A 220 0.29 7.48 -8.83
CA THR A 220 0.63 8.84 -8.36
C THR A 220 -0.46 9.86 -8.67
N GLY A 221 -1.59 9.44 -9.22
CA GLY A 221 -2.71 10.35 -9.40
C GLY A 221 -3.94 9.69 -10.02
N GLY A 222 -5.03 10.44 -10.03
CA GLY A 222 -6.34 9.88 -10.30
C GLY A 222 -7.10 9.69 -9.00
N THR A 223 -8.30 9.11 -9.11
CA THR A 223 -9.09 8.61 -8.00
C THR A 223 -9.14 7.09 -8.11
N ASP A 224 -8.39 6.42 -7.25
CA ASP A 224 -8.13 5.00 -7.40
C ASP A 224 -8.99 4.16 -6.47
N THR A 225 -9.26 2.92 -6.91
CA THR A 225 -10.20 2.02 -6.23
C THR A 225 -9.60 0.64 -6.04
N PHE A 226 -9.59 0.16 -4.81
CA PHE A 226 -9.45 -1.27 -4.52
C PHE A 226 -10.83 -1.93 -4.60
N SER A 227 -11.00 -2.96 -5.42
CA SER A 227 -12.29 -3.61 -5.65
C SER A 227 -12.25 -5.12 -5.50
N GLY A 228 -12.78 -5.62 -4.38
CA GLY A 228 -13.11 -7.02 -4.09
C GLY A 228 -14.43 -7.49 -4.72
N ALA A 229 -15.04 -6.69 -5.60
CA ALA A 229 -16.37 -6.96 -6.18
C ALA A 229 -16.52 -8.33 -6.86
N LYS A 230 -15.41 -8.94 -7.30
CA LYS A 230 -15.37 -10.24 -7.97
C LYS A 230 -14.77 -11.34 -7.09
N SER A 231 -14.41 -11.02 -5.85
CA SER A 231 -13.85 -11.99 -4.91
C SER A 231 -14.91 -13.00 -4.50
N THR A 232 -14.49 -14.24 -4.31
CA THR A 232 -15.36 -15.37 -3.92
C THR A 232 -15.31 -15.67 -2.42
N ASN A 233 -14.64 -14.82 -1.65
CA ASN A 233 -14.51 -14.85 -0.20
C ASN A 233 -14.46 -13.40 0.30
N GLY A 234 -14.56 -13.21 1.62
CA GLY A 234 -14.33 -11.92 2.25
C GLY A 234 -12.91 -11.41 2.00
N VAL A 235 -12.78 -10.10 1.77
CA VAL A 235 -11.54 -9.38 1.51
C VAL A 235 -11.11 -8.53 2.70
N ARG A 236 -9.81 -8.26 2.80
CA ARG A 236 -9.26 -7.23 3.70
C ARG A 236 -8.64 -6.13 2.86
N LEU A 237 -9.29 -4.98 2.76
CA LEU A 237 -8.82 -3.82 2.02
C LEU A 237 -8.31 -2.78 3.03
N ASP A 238 -7.03 -2.43 2.93
CA ASP A 238 -6.38 -1.46 3.80
C ASP A 238 -5.71 -0.40 2.92
N LEU A 239 -6.29 0.79 2.88
CA LEU A 239 -5.91 1.87 1.97
C LEU A 239 -4.70 2.68 2.46
N GLY A 240 -4.10 2.30 3.59
CA GLY A 240 -2.92 2.98 4.12
C GLY A 240 -1.66 2.70 3.29
N GLU A 241 -0.77 3.69 3.16
CA GLU A 241 0.54 3.47 2.55
C GLU A 241 1.36 2.41 3.32
N GLY A 242 2.06 1.55 2.59
CA GLY A 242 2.79 0.42 3.15
C GLY A 242 1.91 -0.66 3.78
N LYS A 243 0.59 -0.63 3.57
CA LYS A 243 -0.34 -1.64 4.07
C LYS A 243 -0.65 -2.67 3.00
N PHE A 244 -0.65 -3.93 3.44
CA PHE A 244 -0.97 -5.06 2.59
C PHE A 244 -2.48 -5.36 2.68
N SER A 245 -3.11 -5.51 1.52
CA SER A 245 -4.49 -5.94 1.36
C SER A 245 -4.55 -7.42 0.93
N LYS A 246 -5.71 -8.02 1.14
CA LYS A 246 -6.03 -9.41 0.80
C LYS A 246 -7.30 -9.44 -0.04
N PHE A 247 -7.19 -9.72 -1.33
CA PHE A 247 -8.35 -9.95 -2.19
C PHE A 247 -8.75 -11.43 -2.26
N GLY A 248 -7.92 -12.30 -1.70
CA GLY A 248 -8.15 -13.74 -1.52
C GLY A 248 -7.57 -14.25 -0.21
N THR A 249 -6.92 -15.41 -0.22
CA THR A 249 -6.43 -16.09 0.99
C THR A 249 -5.24 -15.37 1.66
N TYR A 250 -4.37 -14.76 0.85
CA TYR A 250 -3.10 -14.19 1.29
C TYR A 250 -3.00 -12.70 0.98
N GLU A 251 -1.98 -12.06 1.55
CA GLU A 251 -1.60 -10.70 1.20
C GLU A 251 -1.10 -10.68 -0.24
N ASP A 252 -1.80 -9.94 -1.11
CA ASP A 252 -1.60 -10.03 -2.56
C ASP A 252 -1.48 -8.67 -3.25
N VAL A 253 -1.74 -7.59 -2.51
CA VAL A 253 -1.55 -6.20 -2.96
C VAL A 253 -0.99 -5.38 -1.80
N VAL A 254 -0.06 -4.49 -2.08
CA VAL A 254 0.48 -3.53 -1.13
C VAL A 254 0.57 -2.14 -1.76
N ILE A 255 0.22 -1.11 -1.00
CA ILE A 255 0.33 0.28 -1.46
C ILE A 255 1.76 0.77 -1.19
N ALA A 256 2.46 1.26 -2.23
CA ALA A 256 3.79 1.83 -2.05
C ALA A 256 3.76 3.09 -1.16
N TYR A 257 4.88 3.44 -0.56
CA TYR A 257 4.95 4.68 0.22
C TYR A 257 4.81 5.91 -0.67
N GLY A 258 4.06 6.91 -0.20
CA GLY A 258 3.71 8.11 -0.97
C GLY A 258 2.54 7.95 -1.92
N VAL A 259 1.97 6.74 -2.06
CA VAL A 259 0.77 6.46 -2.86
C VAL A 259 -0.47 6.59 -1.99
N ARG A 260 -1.55 7.10 -2.58
CA ARG A 260 -2.87 7.18 -1.95
C ARG A 260 -3.89 6.48 -2.84
N ILE A 261 -4.72 5.65 -2.22
CA ILE A 261 -5.91 5.06 -2.84
C ILE A 261 -7.12 5.66 -2.14
N GLU A 262 -8.07 6.19 -2.90
CA GLU A 262 -9.22 6.91 -2.37
C GLU A 262 -10.39 6.00 -2.02
N ASN A 263 -10.63 4.95 -2.82
CA ASN A 263 -11.86 4.17 -2.69
C ASN A 263 -11.59 2.69 -2.42
N ALA A 264 -12.53 2.05 -1.72
CA ALA A 264 -12.58 0.60 -1.55
C ALA A 264 -14.00 0.09 -1.76
N VAL A 265 -14.10 -1.06 -2.42
CA VAL A 265 -15.36 -1.76 -2.67
C VAL A 265 -15.20 -3.23 -2.32
N GLY A 266 -15.99 -3.74 -1.40
CA GLY A 266 -16.08 -5.14 -1.02
C GLY A 266 -16.75 -6.05 -2.05
N GLY A 267 -17.02 -7.27 -1.63
CA GLY A 267 -17.62 -8.39 -2.33
C GLY A 267 -19.04 -8.71 -1.82
N ASN A 268 -19.43 -9.99 -1.83
CA ASN A 268 -20.73 -10.44 -1.29
C ASN A 268 -20.54 -11.25 0.02
N TYR A 269 -19.43 -11.04 0.70
CA TYR A 269 -19.01 -11.78 1.89
C TYR A 269 -18.50 -10.79 2.91
N ASN A 270 -18.44 -11.21 4.17
CA ASN A 270 -17.95 -10.41 5.29
C ASN A 270 -16.53 -9.87 5.03
N ASP A 271 -16.46 -8.58 4.77
CA ASP A 271 -15.26 -7.86 4.39
C ASP A 271 -14.73 -7.02 5.54
N LYS A 272 -13.44 -6.68 5.45
CA LYS A 272 -12.82 -5.69 6.32
C LYS A 272 -12.21 -4.58 5.48
N ILE A 273 -12.72 -3.37 5.63
CA ILE A 273 -12.31 -2.20 4.86
C ILE A 273 -11.78 -1.12 5.81
N VAL A 274 -10.57 -0.65 5.56
CA VAL A 274 -9.93 0.41 6.33
C VAL A 274 -9.46 1.50 5.38
N GLY A 275 -10.01 2.70 5.55
CA GLY A 275 -9.61 3.93 4.87
C GLY A 275 -8.23 4.43 5.31
N ASN A 276 -7.91 5.66 4.93
CA ASN A 276 -6.61 6.28 5.20
C ASN A 276 -6.77 7.73 5.67
N GLY A 277 -5.68 8.50 5.62
CA GLY A 277 -5.69 9.91 6.03
C GLY A 277 -6.25 10.86 4.96
N GLY A 278 -7.00 10.38 3.98
CA GLY A 278 -7.63 11.17 2.92
C GLY A 278 -9.15 11.00 2.94
N ARG A 279 -9.87 11.70 2.06
CA ARG A 279 -11.31 11.48 1.89
C ARG A 279 -11.55 10.18 1.15
N ASN A 280 -12.23 9.24 1.79
CA ASN A 280 -12.50 7.93 1.23
C ASN A 280 -13.97 7.72 0.83
N GLN A 281 -14.18 6.86 -0.17
CA GLN A 281 -15.48 6.23 -0.44
C GLN A 281 -15.35 4.73 -0.22
N LEU A 282 -16.04 4.22 0.79
CA LEU A 282 -15.92 2.84 1.26
C LEU A 282 -17.28 2.15 1.16
N GLU A 283 -17.35 1.02 0.48
CA GLU A 283 -18.58 0.24 0.29
C GLU A 283 -18.33 -1.24 0.58
N GLY A 284 -19.04 -1.82 1.55
CA GLY A 284 -18.94 -3.25 1.91
C GLY A 284 -19.68 -4.15 0.92
N LYS A 285 -20.90 -3.74 0.58
CA LYS A 285 -21.91 -4.37 -0.29
C LYS A 285 -22.71 -5.48 0.37
N GLY A 286 -22.14 -6.64 0.62
CA GLY A 286 -22.92 -7.79 1.05
C GLY A 286 -22.14 -8.67 2.00
N GLY A 287 -22.81 -9.23 3.00
CA GLY A 287 -22.15 -9.86 4.14
C GLY A 287 -22.07 -8.89 5.31
N ASP A 288 -21.61 -9.38 6.45
CA ASP A 288 -21.47 -8.57 7.67
C ASP A 288 -20.09 -7.91 7.64
N ASP A 289 -20.04 -6.65 7.26
CA ASP A 289 -18.81 -5.94 6.92
C ASP A 289 -18.28 -5.09 8.09
N ASN A 290 -16.96 -4.96 8.20
CA ASN A 290 -16.31 -4.04 9.14
C ASN A 290 -15.59 -2.92 8.40
N ILE A 291 -16.11 -1.69 8.48
CA ILE A 291 -15.66 -0.55 7.69
C ILE A 291 -15.23 0.60 8.60
N LYS A 292 -13.99 1.09 8.39
CA LYS A 292 -13.44 2.22 9.13
C LYS A 292 -12.92 3.32 8.20
N GLY A 293 -13.43 4.55 8.31
CA GLY A 293 -13.05 5.72 7.50
C GLY A 293 -11.67 6.29 7.85
N TYR A 294 -11.39 6.37 9.15
CA TYR A 294 -10.12 6.82 9.75
C TYR A 294 -10.02 8.34 9.93
N SER A 295 -9.77 9.11 8.87
CA SER A 295 -9.55 10.56 9.02
C SER A 295 -9.95 11.36 7.78
N ASN A 296 -10.40 12.59 8.01
CA ASN A 296 -11.09 13.46 7.07
C ASN A 296 -12.51 12.97 6.79
N ARG A 297 -13.19 13.69 5.89
CA ARG A 297 -14.59 13.44 5.57
C ARG A 297 -14.73 12.25 4.63
N ASP A 298 -15.29 11.17 5.14
CA ASP A 298 -15.51 9.91 4.45
C ASP A 298 -16.99 9.69 4.12
N ASP A 299 -17.26 8.88 3.09
CA ASP A 299 -18.60 8.36 2.79
C ASP A 299 -18.52 6.82 2.89
N LEU A 300 -19.14 6.23 3.92
CA LEU A 300 -19.16 4.79 4.23
C LEU A 300 -20.54 4.20 3.96
N ARG A 301 -20.57 3.03 3.30
CA ARG A 301 -21.78 2.24 3.05
C ARG A 301 -21.53 0.80 3.47
N GLY A 302 -22.31 0.29 4.43
CA GLY A 302 -22.29 -1.11 4.84
C GLY A 302 -22.76 -1.98 3.68
N GLY A 303 -24.07 -2.01 3.45
CA GLY A 303 -24.65 -2.73 2.33
C GLY A 303 -25.79 -3.63 2.80
N SER A 304 -25.70 -4.91 2.51
CA SER A 304 -26.65 -5.90 3.03
C SER A 304 -25.94 -6.84 3.99
N GLY A 305 -26.47 -7.03 5.18
CA GLY A 305 -25.80 -7.78 6.26
C GLY A 305 -25.70 -6.90 7.50
N ASP A 306 -25.27 -7.47 8.61
CA ASP A 306 -25.19 -6.72 9.87
C ASP A 306 -23.82 -6.04 9.96
N ASP A 307 -23.74 -4.75 9.59
CA ASP A 307 -22.47 -4.07 9.35
C ASP A 307 -21.96 -3.26 10.56
N ASP A 308 -20.64 -3.22 10.74
CA ASP A 308 -19.95 -2.35 11.71
C ASP A 308 -19.28 -1.15 10.99
N LEU A 309 -19.81 0.05 11.18
CA LEU A 309 -19.33 1.29 10.54
C LEU A 309 -18.71 2.27 11.55
N ASP A 310 -17.44 2.64 11.36
CA ASP A 310 -16.72 3.66 12.16
C ASP A 310 -16.16 4.76 11.25
N GLY A 311 -16.74 5.97 11.31
CA GLY A 311 -16.30 7.12 10.50
C GLY A 311 -14.89 7.58 10.88
N GLY A 312 -14.59 7.56 12.19
CA GLY A 312 -13.27 7.87 12.72
C GLY A 312 -13.12 9.34 13.07
N ARG A 313 -12.49 10.15 12.22
CA ARG A 313 -12.28 11.58 12.46
C ARG A 313 -12.67 12.36 11.21
N GLY A 314 -13.70 13.18 11.25
CA GLY A 314 -14.13 13.88 10.04
C GLY A 314 -15.52 14.43 10.19
N SER A 315 -16.11 14.85 9.09
CA SER A 315 -17.55 15.08 9.04
C SER A 315 -18.11 14.06 8.07
N ASP A 316 -18.38 12.88 8.59
CA ASP A 316 -18.55 11.66 7.83
C ASP A 316 -20.02 11.43 7.46
N ARG A 317 -20.23 10.57 6.47
CA ARG A 317 -21.56 10.06 6.14
C ARG A 317 -21.54 8.55 6.19
N LEU A 318 -22.34 7.99 7.09
CA LEU A 318 -22.41 6.55 7.32
C LEU A 318 -23.81 6.07 6.96
N PHE A 319 -23.89 5.06 6.11
CA PHE A 319 -25.11 4.41 5.69
C PHE A 319 -25.01 2.91 5.97
N GLY A 320 -25.72 2.40 6.97
CA GLY A 320 -25.82 0.95 7.22
C GLY A 320 -26.45 0.23 6.03
N ASN A 321 -27.59 0.75 5.58
CA ASN A 321 -28.48 0.28 4.52
C ASN A 321 -29.39 -0.87 4.96
N SER A 322 -29.01 -2.14 4.84
CA SER A 322 -29.90 -3.26 5.13
C SER A 322 -29.25 -4.26 6.07
N GLY A 323 -29.86 -4.49 7.22
CA GLY A 323 -29.33 -5.37 8.27
C GLY A 323 -29.40 -4.67 9.62
N ASP A 324 -28.99 -5.34 10.68
CA ASP A 324 -28.95 -4.76 12.01
C ASP A 324 -27.57 -4.12 12.24
N ASP A 325 -27.42 -2.85 11.86
CA ASP A 325 -26.11 -2.21 11.73
C ASP A 325 -25.63 -1.51 13.02
N TRP A 326 -24.31 -1.49 13.24
CA TRP A 326 -23.66 -0.70 14.28
C TRP A 326 -22.95 0.50 13.69
N ILE A 327 -23.34 1.71 14.10
CA ILE A 327 -22.91 2.95 13.47
C ILE A 327 -22.28 3.89 14.49
N TRP A 328 -20.97 4.13 14.34
CA TRP A 328 -20.17 5.09 15.08
C TRP A 328 -19.73 6.24 14.16
N GLY A 329 -20.27 7.44 14.38
CA GLY A 329 -19.81 8.64 13.64
C GLY A 329 -18.32 8.90 13.88
N GLY A 330 -17.92 8.95 15.15
CA GLY A 330 -16.55 9.23 15.54
C GLY A 330 -16.40 10.68 15.95
N TYR A 331 -15.23 11.27 15.72
CA TYR A 331 -14.98 12.68 15.98
C TYR A 331 -15.43 13.54 14.81
N GLY A 332 -16.16 14.61 15.11
CA GLY A 332 -16.56 15.67 14.22
C GLY A 332 -18.08 15.69 14.04
N ASP A 333 -18.54 16.24 12.91
CA ASP A 333 -19.97 16.49 12.71
C ASP A 333 -20.53 15.49 11.70
N ASP A 334 -21.07 14.37 12.19
CA ASP A 334 -21.39 13.23 11.35
C ASP A 334 -22.87 13.15 10.97
N LYS A 335 -23.15 12.45 9.87
CA LYS A 335 -24.52 12.15 9.44
C LYS A 335 -24.70 10.65 9.30
N LEU A 336 -25.66 10.13 10.04
CA LEU A 336 -25.84 8.70 10.25
C LEU A 336 -27.21 8.28 9.72
N TRP A 337 -27.20 7.23 8.91
CA TRP A 337 -28.38 6.54 8.40
C TRP A 337 -28.25 5.06 8.73
N GLY A 338 -29.22 4.53 9.46
CA GLY A 338 -29.33 3.10 9.75
C GLY A 338 -29.82 2.38 8.50
N GLY A 339 -31.09 2.59 8.19
CA GLY A 339 -31.71 2.12 6.96
C GLY A 339 -32.86 1.18 7.29
N THR A 340 -32.76 -0.07 6.88
CA THR A 340 -33.73 -1.12 7.21
C THR A 340 -33.09 -2.15 8.11
N GLY A 341 -33.74 -2.50 9.20
CA GLY A 341 -33.22 -3.41 10.21
C GLY A 341 -33.31 -2.74 11.57
N ALA A 342 -32.79 -3.38 12.61
CA ALA A 342 -32.72 -2.83 13.96
C ALA A 342 -31.32 -2.23 14.19
N ASP A 343 -31.18 -0.95 13.89
CA ASP A 343 -29.86 -0.30 13.85
C ASP A 343 -29.46 0.26 15.21
N THR A 344 -28.16 0.20 15.52
CA THR A 344 -27.58 0.77 16.74
C THR A 344 -26.70 1.97 16.41
N PHE A 345 -27.19 3.17 16.72
CA PHE A 345 -26.42 4.40 16.64
C PHE A 345 -25.66 4.62 17.95
N VAL A 346 -24.34 4.53 17.89
CA VAL A 346 -23.50 4.67 19.07
C VAL A 346 -22.99 6.10 19.20
N TYR A 347 -23.34 6.71 20.34
CA TYR A 347 -22.92 8.05 20.68
C TYR A 347 -21.94 8.04 21.86
N ARG A 348 -20.96 8.94 21.80
CA ARG A 348 -20.02 9.21 22.89
C ARG A 348 -19.83 10.71 23.03
N LYS A 349 -19.82 11.20 24.27
CA LYS A 349 -19.61 12.61 24.58
C LYS A 349 -18.24 13.14 24.10
N ASP A 350 -18.20 14.45 23.91
CA ASP A 350 -17.08 15.28 23.48
C ASP A 350 -16.55 14.96 22.07
N LEU A 351 -17.42 14.47 21.18
CA LEU A 351 -17.02 14.07 19.83
C LEU A 351 -17.53 15.00 18.73
N GLY A 352 -18.59 15.79 18.92
CA GLY A 352 -19.03 16.79 17.95
C GLY A 352 -20.55 16.86 17.79
N HIS A 353 -21.02 17.38 16.65
CA HIS A 353 -22.45 17.46 16.35
C HIS A 353 -22.88 16.37 15.36
N ASP A 354 -23.40 15.28 15.91
CA ASP A 354 -23.92 14.15 15.13
C ASP A 354 -25.40 14.29 14.81
N VAL A 355 -25.80 13.81 13.63
CA VAL A 355 -27.18 13.81 13.18
C VAL A 355 -27.61 12.43 12.73
N VAL A 356 -28.48 11.78 13.51
CA VAL A 356 -29.21 10.57 13.12
C VAL A 356 -30.42 10.97 12.28
N ARG A 357 -30.52 10.42 11.07
CA ARG A 357 -31.39 10.93 10.01
C ARG A 357 -32.70 10.19 9.82
N ASP A 358 -32.75 8.92 10.20
CA ASP A 358 -33.82 7.98 9.88
C ASP A 358 -34.20 7.04 11.02
N PHE A 359 -33.91 7.43 12.27
CA PHE A 359 -34.25 6.65 13.46
C PHE A 359 -35.70 6.15 13.45
N ALA A 360 -35.87 4.84 13.57
CA ALA A 360 -37.15 4.14 13.66
C ALA A 360 -37.46 3.74 15.12
N ASP A 361 -38.56 4.29 15.64
CA ASP A 361 -39.11 4.00 16.96
C ASP A 361 -39.41 2.51 17.16
N ASP A 362 -39.10 1.96 18.34
CA ASP A 362 -39.22 0.54 18.71
C ASP A 362 -38.45 -0.44 17.80
N VAL A 363 -37.54 0.07 16.95
CA VAL A 363 -36.73 -0.72 16.01
C VAL A 363 -35.25 -0.44 16.24
N ASP A 364 -34.85 0.83 16.15
CA ASP A 364 -33.47 1.26 16.32
C ASP A 364 -33.12 1.49 17.79
N THR A 365 -31.83 1.56 18.09
CA THR A 365 -31.30 1.82 19.43
C THR A 365 -30.31 2.99 19.41
N LEU A 366 -30.46 3.92 20.35
CA LEU A 366 -29.43 4.89 20.70
C LEU A 366 -28.56 4.31 21.83
N HIS A 367 -27.32 3.99 21.52
CA HIS A 367 -26.37 3.44 22.48
C HIS A 367 -25.41 4.52 22.99
N PHE A 368 -25.57 4.94 24.25
CA PHE A 368 -24.73 5.95 24.87
C PHE A 368 -23.55 5.32 25.60
N THR A 369 -22.32 5.68 25.22
CA THR A 369 -21.09 5.21 25.87
C THR A 369 -20.36 6.36 26.54
N GLY A 370 -20.02 6.22 27.83
CA GLY A 370 -19.24 7.24 28.54
C GLY A 370 -19.94 8.60 28.76
N SER A 371 -21.26 8.68 28.53
CA SER A 371 -22.08 9.89 28.68
C SER A 371 -22.78 10.00 30.05
N GLY A 372 -22.51 9.06 30.96
CA GLY A 372 -23.11 9.00 32.30
C GLY A 372 -24.37 8.15 32.36
N SER A 373 -25.16 8.31 33.43
CA SER A 373 -26.40 7.53 33.60
C SER A 373 -27.52 8.03 32.69
N LYS A 374 -28.55 7.20 32.46
CA LYS A 374 -29.77 7.57 31.73
C LYS A 374 -30.37 8.90 32.19
N SER A 375 -30.42 9.13 33.51
CA SER A 375 -30.93 10.40 34.07
C SER A 375 -30.08 11.61 33.70
N VAL A 376 -28.76 11.44 33.56
CA VAL A 376 -27.86 12.52 33.14
C VAL A 376 -28.10 12.84 31.67
N VAL A 377 -28.13 11.83 30.80
CA VAL A 377 -28.38 12.01 29.36
C VAL A 377 -29.74 12.66 29.11
N LEU A 378 -30.80 12.18 29.77
CA LEU A 378 -32.13 12.77 29.65
C LEU A 378 -32.22 14.22 30.17
N SER A 379 -31.39 14.60 31.15
CA SER A 379 -31.32 16.00 31.62
C SER A 379 -30.74 16.97 30.58
N LYS A 380 -30.10 16.44 29.53
CA LYS A 380 -29.54 17.18 28.39
C LYS A 380 -30.47 17.22 27.19
N ALA A 381 -31.59 16.52 27.27
CA ALA A 381 -32.46 16.28 26.14
C ALA A 381 -33.56 17.35 26.03
N TYR A 382 -33.83 17.85 24.82
CA TYR A 382 -34.95 18.74 24.54
C TYR A 382 -35.49 18.53 23.12
N GLU A 383 -36.76 18.88 22.92
CA GLU A 383 -37.40 18.84 21.61
C GLU A 383 -37.44 20.22 20.97
N SER A 384 -37.14 20.29 19.67
CA SER A 384 -37.27 21.52 18.88
C SER A 384 -37.47 21.19 17.41
N GLY A 385 -38.42 21.85 16.75
CA GLY A 385 -38.62 21.70 15.30
C GLY A 385 -39.01 20.29 14.83
N GLY A 386 -39.57 19.44 15.70
CA GLY A 386 -39.90 18.04 15.38
C GLY A 386 -38.70 17.09 15.47
N HIS A 387 -37.65 17.46 16.21
CA HIS A 387 -36.44 16.69 16.42
C HIS A 387 -36.11 16.64 17.91
N VAL A 388 -35.35 15.64 18.33
CA VAL A 388 -34.77 15.54 19.66
C VAL A 388 -33.30 15.93 19.61
N PHE A 389 -32.86 16.71 20.59
CA PHE A 389 -31.46 17.09 20.77
C PHE A 389 -31.00 16.63 22.14
N PHE A 390 -29.81 16.02 22.22
CA PHE A 390 -29.07 15.83 23.47
C PHE A 390 -27.86 16.77 23.46
N ASP A 391 -27.93 17.88 24.20
CA ASP A 391 -26.88 18.92 24.22
C ASP A 391 -25.99 18.77 25.46
N PHE A 392 -24.77 18.28 25.23
CA PHE A 392 -23.77 18.07 26.28
C PHE A 392 -22.89 19.31 26.50
N GLY A 393 -23.10 20.37 25.73
CA GLY A 393 -22.38 21.64 25.79
C GLY A 393 -21.16 21.69 24.88
N ALA A 394 -20.55 22.86 24.75
CA ALA A 394 -19.35 23.09 23.93
C ALA A 394 -19.45 22.67 22.45
N GLY A 395 -20.67 22.57 21.91
CA GLY A 395 -20.93 22.14 20.52
C GLY A 395 -21.11 20.62 20.37
N ASP A 396 -21.04 19.86 21.46
CA ASP A 396 -21.28 18.42 21.49
C ASP A 396 -22.78 18.13 21.58
N VAL A 397 -23.36 17.69 20.46
CA VAL A 397 -24.81 17.56 20.29
C VAL A 397 -25.13 16.30 19.51
N LEU A 398 -26.05 15.49 20.02
CA LEU A 398 -26.72 14.47 19.20
C LEU A 398 -28.10 14.98 18.78
N GLU A 399 -28.30 15.17 17.47
CA GLU A 399 -29.60 15.46 16.86
C GLU A 399 -30.22 14.17 16.31
N VAL A 400 -31.42 13.83 16.75
CA VAL A 400 -32.20 12.72 16.22
C VAL A 400 -33.42 13.29 15.52
N ARG A 401 -33.48 13.09 14.19
CA ARG A 401 -34.51 13.73 13.36
C ARG A 401 -35.84 13.00 13.42
N ASN A 402 -36.89 13.80 13.28
CA ASN A 402 -38.28 13.34 13.10
C ASN A 402 -38.79 12.37 14.18
N THR A 403 -38.33 12.55 15.43
CA THR A 403 -38.73 11.75 16.58
C THR A 403 -39.10 12.64 17.78
N THR A 404 -39.56 12.03 18.86
CA THR A 404 -39.86 12.66 20.16
C THR A 404 -39.09 11.97 21.28
N LEU A 405 -38.95 12.62 22.44
CA LEU A 405 -38.32 12.03 23.62
C LEU A 405 -39.08 10.82 24.14
N ASP A 406 -40.40 10.84 24.01
CA ASP A 406 -41.27 9.74 24.43
C ASP A 406 -41.04 8.49 23.58
N ALA A 407 -40.84 8.66 22.26
CA ALA A 407 -40.48 7.57 21.34
C ALA A 407 -39.11 6.96 21.74
N LEU A 408 -38.09 7.81 21.89
CA LEU A 408 -36.75 7.36 22.26
C LEU A 408 -36.64 6.75 23.67
N ALA A 409 -37.65 6.90 24.54
CA ALA A 409 -37.53 6.60 25.97
C ALA A 409 -37.15 5.12 26.25
N ASN A 410 -37.59 4.19 25.40
CA ASN A 410 -37.34 2.76 25.55
C ASN A 410 -36.19 2.24 24.68
N ASP A 411 -35.73 3.04 23.73
CA ASP A 411 -34.72 2.67 22.74
C ASP A 411 -33.32 3.21 23.09
N MET A 412 -33.11 3.60 24.35
CA MET A 412 -31.82 4.07 24.84
C MET A 412 -31.15 3.03 25.73
N THR A 413 -29.91 2.68 25.36
CA THR A 413 -29.02 1.81 26.14
C THR A 413 -27.76 2.57 26.57
N PHE A 414 -27.09 2.09 27.62
CA PHE A 414 -25.99 2.80 28.28
C PHE A 414 -24.87 1.85 28.69
N ALA A 415 -23.62 2.26 28.47
CA ALA A 415 -22.41 1.53 28.87
C ALA A 415 -21.36 2.42 29.55
#